data_AF-A0A6B3H8M7-F1
#
_entry.id   AF-A0A6B3H8M7-F1
#
_cell.length_a   1.000
_cell.length_b   1.000
_cell.length_c   1.000
_cell.angle_alpha   90.00
_cell.angle_beta   90.00
_cell.angle_gamma   90.00
#
_symmetry.space_group_name_H-M   'P 1'
#
loop_
_entity.id
_entity.type
_entity.pdbx_description
1 polymer ?
#
loop_
_entity_poly.entity_id
_entity_poly.type
_entity_poly.pdbx_seq_one_letter_code
_entity_poly.pdbx_strand_id
1 'polypeptide(L)'
;ALAVRLDEEGFGELPVVVGYLDRSEHAAARYGQPAGSPRNAAAVLHRGGIALNFAKHHLPNYGVFDEFRYFVPGDSMPVVRVHGIDVALAICEDLWQDGGRVPAARSAGAGLLLSINASPYERDKDDTRLDLVRKRAQEAGCTTAYLAMIGGQDELVFDGDSIVVDKEGEVIARAPQFSEGSVILDLELPAAGAEAPSGVVDDGLRIDHVVLSDGPLDAYEPELAGGYAERLDDDEEVYSAL
;
A
#
# COMPACT_ATOMS: atom_id res chain seq x y z
N ALA A 1 -9.41 -19.20 -1.95
CA ALA A 1 -9.33 -19.89 -0.65
C ALA A 1 -9.47 -18.89 0.50
N LEU A 2 -8.56 -17.92 0.65
CA LEU A 2 -8.63 -16.93 1.74
C LEU A 2 -9.94 -16.13 1.76
N ALA A 3 -10.36 -15.56 0.62
CA ALA A 3 -11.61 -14.77 0.55
C ALA A 3 -12.85 -15.58 0.98
N VAL A 4 -12.99 -16.81 0.48
CA VAL A 4 -14.09 -17.72 0.86
C VAL A 4 -14.06 -18.00 2.37
N ARG A 5 -12.88 -18.28 2.92
CA ARG A 5 -12.74 -18.52 4.37
C ARG A 5 -13.16 -17.30 5.20
N LEU A 6 -12.73 -16.09 4.81
CA LEU A 6 -13.12 -14.85 5.50
C LEU A 6 -14.65 -14.68 5.51
N ASP A 7 -15.31 -14.98 4.40
CA ASP A 7 -16.77 -14.92 4.29
C ASP A 7 -17.46 -15.98 5.18
N GLU A 8 -16.99 -17.23 5.13
CA GLU A 8 -17.49 -18.33 5.96
C GLU A 8 -17.29 -18.07 7.47
N GLU A 9 -16.25 -17.33 7.84
CA GLU A 9 -15.96 -16.90 9.22
C GLU A 9 -16.73 -15.65 9.65
N GLY A 10 -17.56 -15.06 8.77
CA GLY A 10 -18.40 -13.91 9.08
C GLY A 10 -17.76 -12.54 8.82
N PHE A 11 -16.59 -12.49 8.18
CA PHE A 11 -15.86 -11.27 7.82
C PHE A 11 -16.08 -10.85 6.36
N GLY A 12 -17.16 -11.32 5.71
CA GLY A 12 -17.44 -11.04 4.30
C GLY A 12 -17.57 -9.55 3.96
N GLU A 13 -18.06 -8.73 4.89
CA GLU A 13 -18.22 -7.28 4.72
C GLU A 13 -16.95 -6.48 5.04
N LEU A 14 -15.87 -7.13 5.52
CA LEU A 14 -14.59 -6.48 5.80
C LEU A 14 -13.70 -6.55 4.55
N PRO A 15 -13.39 -5.42 3.88
CA PRO A 15 -12.42 -5.42 2.80
C PRO A 15 -11.02 -5.74 3.33
N VAL A 16 -10.34 -6.71 2.72
CA VAL A 16 -8.98 -7.11 3.11
C VAL A 16 -8.03 -6.95 1.92
N VAL A 17 -6.98 -6.14 2.07
CA VAL A 17 -5.90 -6.01 1.08
C VAL A 17 -4.80 -7.02 1.39
N VAL A 18 -4.40 -7.83 0.42
CA VAL A 18 -3.37 -8.86 0.60
C VAL A 18 -2.40 -8.89 -0.58
N GLY A 19 -1.09 -8.87 -0.28
CA GLY A 19 -0.04 -9.09 -1.27
C GLY A 19 0.10 -10.58 -1.62
N TYR A 20 0.33 -10.91 -2.89
CA TYR A 20 0.53 -12.27 -3.37
C TYR A 20 1.33 -12.29 -4.68
N LEU A 21 1.78 -13.49 -5.08
CA LEU A 21 2.41 -13.71 -6.38
C LEU A 21 1.34 -14.08 -7.41
N ASP A 22 1.26 -13.31 -8.50
CA ASP A 22 0.40 -13.61 -9.65
C ASP A 22 1.26 -13.86 -10.91
N ARG A 23 0.61 -14.06 -12.07
CA ARG A 23 1.22 -14.21 -13.38
C ARG A 23 0.41 -13.49 -14.46
N SER A 24 1.10 -13.05 -15.49
CA SER A 24 0.48 -12.54 -16.71
C SER A 24 -0.06 -13.69 -17.56
N GLU A 25 -1.34 -13.69 -17.90
CA GLU A 25 -1.90 -14.69 -18.83
C GLU A 25 -1.41 -14.51 -20.27
N HIS A 26 -1.07 -13.27 -20.63
CA HIS A 26 -0.61 -12.89 -21.97
C HIS A 26 0.85 -12.48 -21.97
N ALA A 27 1.49 -12.61 -23.12
CA ALA A 27 2.83 -12.06 -23.31
C ALA A 27 2.78 -10.53 -23.22
N ALA A 28 3.68 -9.94 -22.44
CA ALA A 28 3.80 -8.50 -22.31
C ALA A 28 4.93 -8.02 -23.24
N ALA A 29 4.62 -7.93 -24.54
CA ALA A 29 5.59 -7.63 -25.59
C ALA A 29 6.36 -6.31 -25.35
N ARG A 30 5.69 -5.30 -24.78
CA ARG A 30 6.31 -4.02 -24.40
C ARG A 30 7.50 -4.20 -23.44
N TYR A 31 7.46 -5.23 -22.59
CA TYR A 31 8.47 -5.51 -21.57
C TYR A 31 9.32 -6.74 -21.92
N GLY A 32 9.14 -7.34 -23.11
CA GLY A 32 9.87 -8.53 -23.51
C GLY A 32 9.56 -9.78 -22.67
N GLN A 33 8.42 -9.81 -21.98
CA GLN A 33 8.04 -10.89 -21.07
C GLN A 33 7.06 -11.88 -21.75
N PRO A 34 7.30 -13.20 -21.69
CA PRO A 34 6.40 -14.21 -22.23
C PRO A 34 5.08 -14.33 -21.44
N ALA A 35 4.12 -15.08 -22.00
CA ALA A 35 2.95 -15.49 -21.26
C ALA A 35 3.36 -16.37 -20.07
N GLY A 36 2.71 -16.20 -18.92
CA GLY A 36 3.05 -16.87 -17.67
C GLY A 36 4.12 -16.17 -16.83
N SER A 37 4.71 -15.06 -17.28
CA SER A 37 5.67 -14.29 -16.47
C SER A 37 5.02 -13.78 -15.17
N PRO A 38 5.75 -13.78 -14.04
CA PRO A 38 5.20 -13.43 -12.73
C PRO A 38 4.81 -11.95 -12.61
N ARG A 39 3.95 -11.64 -11.64
CA ARG A 39 3.55 -10.28 -11.24
C ARG A 39 3.61 -10.18 -9.71
N ASN A 40 4.26 -9.15 -9.19
CA ASN A 40 4.18 -8.79 -7.78
C ASN A 40 2.83 -8.09 -7.61
N ALA A 41 1.88 -8.74 -6.95
CA ALA A 41 0.48 -8.38 -7.00
C ALA A 41 -0.12 -8.18 -5.61
N ALA A 42 -1.25 -7.49 -5.58
CA ALA A 42 -2.10 -7.42 -4.43
C ALA A 42 -3.57 -7.51 -4.86
N ALA A 43 -4.40 -8.03 -3.97
CA ALA A 43 -5.82 -8.20 -4.18
C ALA A 43 -6.60 -7.58 -3.02
N VAL A 44 -7.77 -7.02 -3.35
CA VAL A 44 -8.80 -6.65 -2.39
C VAL A 44 -9.81 -7.76 -2.33
N LEU A 45 -9.93 -8.40 -1.18
CA LEU A 45 -10.88 -9.47 -0.90
C LEU A 45 -12.12 -8.89 -0.24
N HIS A 46 -13.30 -9.28 -0.74
CA HIS A 46 -14.59 -8.83 -0.20
C HIS A 46 -15.69 -9.82 -0.60
N ARG A 47 -16.61 -10.13 0.33
CA ARG A 47 -17.76 -11.04 0.15
C ARG A 47 -17.41 -12.36 -0.55
N GLY A 48 -16.41 -13.06 -0.03
CA GLY A 48 -16.01 -14.38 -0.53
C GLY A 48 -15.19 -14.37 -1.84
N GLY A 49 -14.97 -13.21 -2.46
CA GLY A 49 -14.31 -13.07 -3.75
C GLY A 49 -13.13 -12.09 -3.78
N ILE A 50 -12.50 -11.99 -4.96
CA ILE A 50 -11.54 -10.94 -5.29
C ILE A 50 -12.33 -9.80 -5.94
N ALA A 51 -12.41 -8.65 -5.27
CA ALA A 51 -13.12 -7.48 -5.77
C ALA A 51 -12.25 -6.65 -6.73
N LEU A 52 -10.96 -6.56 -6.45
CA LEU A 52 -9.98 -5.87 -7.27
C LEU A 52 -8.63 -6.60 -7.17
N ASN A 53 -7.88 -6.66 -8.27
CA ASN A 53 -6.49 -7.08 -8.26
C ASN A 53 -5.63 -6.06 -9.01
N PHE A 54 -4.37 -5.93 -8.61
CA PHE A 54 -3.42 -5.06 -9.28
C PHE A 54 -2.00 -5.60 -9.10
N ALA A 55 -1.10 -5.20 -9.99
CA ALA A 55 0.32 -5.51 -9.89
C ALA A 55 1.12 -4.23 -9.59
N LYS A 56 2.26 -4.38 -8.93
CA LYS A 56 3.23 -3.31 -8.69
C LYS A 56 3.63 -2.65 -10.01
N HIS A 57 3.65 -1.32 -10.05
CA HIS A 57 3.93 -0.56 -11.27
C HIS A 57 5.42 -0.35 -11.47
N HIS A 58 6.10 0.16 -10.44
CA HIS A 58 7.53 0.36 -10.45
C HIS A 58 8.25 -0.90 -9.96
N LEU A 59 9.11 -1.46 -10.80
CA LEU A 59 9.86 -2.68 -10.49
C LEU A 59 11.32 -2.30 -10.20
N PRO A 60 11.80 -2.45 -8.96
CA PRO A 60 13.18 -2.14 -8.62
C PRO A 60 14.15 -3.06 -9.38
N ASN A 61 15.32 -2.48 -9.70
CA ASN A 61 16.46 -3.18 -10.31
C ASN A 61 17.78 -2.68 -9.68
N TYR A 62 17.71 -2.26 -8.43
CA TYR A 62 18.82 -1.74 -7.64
C TYR A 62 18.70 -2.27 -6.20
N GLY A 63 19.80 -2.18 -5.45
CA GLY A 63 19.90 -2.80 -4.13
C GLY A 63 19.84 -4.33 -4.24
N VAL A 64 18.95 -4.94 -3.47
CA VAL A 64 18.79 -6.41 -3.37
C VAL A 64 17.71 -6.97 -4.30
N PHE A 65 17.00 -6.12 -5.05
CA PHE A 65 15.85 -6.54 -5.86
C PHE A 65 16.15 -6.52 -7.36
N ASP A 66 15.85 -7.64 -8.04
CA ASP A 66 15.92 -7.82 -9.49
C ASP A 66 14.51 -7.96 -10.12
N GLU A 67 13.49 -7.29 -9.56
CA GLU A 67 12.10 -7.48 -10.00
C GLU A 67 11.90 -7.12 -11.49
N PHE A 68 12.60 -6.09 -11.98
CA PHE A 68 12.53 -5.67 -13.38
C PHE A 68 12.89 -6.80 -14.37
N ARG A 69 13.75 -7.74 -13.96
CA ARG A 69 14.15 -8.88 -14.78
C ARG A 69 13.04 -9.91 -14.93
N TYR A 70 12.25 -10.13 -13.89
CA TYR A 70 11.34 -11.27 -13.79
C TYR A 70 9.88 -10.89 -13.98
N PHE A 71 9.48 -9.72 -13.49
CA PHE A 71 8.07 -9.38 -13.30
C PHE A 71 7.51 -8.55 -14.45
N VAL A 72 6.21 -8.73 -14.71
CA VAL A 72 5.43 -7.84 -15.57
C VAL A 72 4.83 -6.74 -14.69
N PRO A 73 5.07 -5.45 -14.98
CA PRO A 73 4.52 -4.35 -14.18
C PRO A 73 3.01 -4.20 -14.37
N GLY A 74 2.35 -3.63 -13.36
CA GLY A 74 0.98 -3.16 -13.47
C GLY A 74 0.89 -1.84 -14.25
N ASP A 75 -0.23 -1.62 -14.92
CA ASP A 75 -0.52 -0.42 -15.74
C ASP A 75 -1.79 0.31 -15.28
N SER A 76 -2.24 0.02 -14.05
CA SER A 76 -3.43 0.60 -13.45
C SER A 76 -3.14 1.41 -12.19
N MET A 77 -3.99 2.40 -11.94
CA MET A 77 -4.16 3.09 -10.67
C MET A 77 -5.36 2.46 -9.94
N PRO A 78 -5.15 1.50 -9.02
CA PRO A 78 -6.22 0.82 -8.32
C PRO A 78 -6.83 1.72 -7.23
N VAL A 79 -8.16 1.83 -7.24
CA VAL A 79 -8.92 2.60 -6.25
C VAL A 79 -10.11 1.80 -5.79
N VAL A 80 -10.32 1.71 -4.48
CA VAL A 80 -11.53 1.12 -3.89
C VAL A 80 -12.31 2.16 -3.12
N ARG A 81 -13.62 2.24 -3.35
CA ARG A 81 -14.51 3.07 -2.54
C ARG A 81 -15.06 2.25 -1.38
N VAL A 82 -14.76 2.70 -0.17
CA VAL A 82 -15.25 2.10 1.08
C VAL A 82 -15.83 3.22 1.94
N HIS A 83 -17.10 3.08 2.30
CA HIS A 83 -17.83 4.06 3.10
C HIS A 83 -17.75 5.49 2.52
N GLY A 84 -17.88 5.60 1.20
CA GLY A 84 -17.81 6.90 0.51
C GLY A 84 -16.42 7.54 0.47
N ILE A 85 -15.36 6.84 0.87
CA ILE A 85 -13.96 7.28 0.76
C ILE A 85 -13.27 6.52 -0.37
N ASP A 86 -12.59 7.24 -1.27
CA ASP A 86 -11.76 6.63 -2.31
C ASP A 86 -10.35 6.35 -1.75
N VAL A 87 -10.00 5.06 -1.69
CA VAL A 87 -8.71 4.56 -1.20
C VAL A 87 -7.86 4.09 -2.39
N ALA A 88 -6.78 4.82 -2.66
CA ALA A 88 -5.77 4.44 -3.65
C ALA A 88 -4.82 3.38 -3.08
N LEU A 89 -4.41 2.42 -3.92
CA LEU A 89 -3.53 1.32 -3.51
C LEU A 89 -2.19 1.36 -4.25
N ALA A 90 -1.11 1.03 -3.54
CA ALA A 90 0.25 0.96 -4.07
C ALA A 90 1.04 -0.19 -3.43
N ILE A 91 2.15 -0.58 -4.05
CA ILE A 91 3.08 -1.58 -3.52
C ILE A 91 4.50 -1.02 -3.52
N CYS A 92 5.07 -0.84 -2.33
CA CYS A 92 6.51 -0.60 -2.10
C CYS A 92 7.13 0.44 -3.03
N GLU A 93 7.95 0.01 -4.00
CA GLU A 93 8.67 0.85 -4.99
C GLU A 93 7.78 1.87 -5.71
N ASP A 94 6.47 1.63 -5.79
CA ASP A 94 5.51 2.59 -6.32
C ASP A 94 5.57 3.96 -5.60
N LEU A 95 5.98 3.99 -4.33
CA LEU A 95 6.21 5.21 -3.55
C LEU A 95 7.63 5.75 -3.70
N TRP A 96 8.62 4.95 -4.08
CA TRP A 96 10.02 5.37 -4.08
C TRP A 96 10.36 6.21 -5.31
N GLN A 97 9.82 5.83 -6.48
CA GLN A 97 10.02 6.57 -7.72
C GLN A 97 9.19 7.86 -7.75
N ASP A 98 9.71 8.90 -8.40
CA ASP A 98 8.91 10.08 -8.75
C ASP A 98 7.99 9.72 -9.94
N GLY A 99 6.77 10.27 -9.95
CA GLY A 99 5.74 9.87 -10.92
C GLY A 99 4.93 8.65 -10.45
N GLY A 100 4.29 7.96 -11.40
CA GLY A 100 3.53 6.74 -11.18
C GLY A 100 2.33 6.93 -10.26
N ARG A 101 2.20 6.03 -9.27
CA ARG A 101 0.96 5.90 -8.48
C ARG A 101 0.70 7.02 -7.51
N VAL A 102 1.72 7.73 -7.03
CA VAL A 102 1.54 8.82 -6.06
C VAL A 102 0.81 10.02 -6.67
N PRO A 103 1.27 10.66 -7.76
CA PRO A 103 0.52 11.70 -8.43
C PRO A 103 -0.78 11.17 -9.06
N ALA A 104 -0.80 9.93 -9.57
CA ALA A 104 -2.02 9.31 -10.08
C ALA A 104 -3.11 9.16 -9.01
N ALA A 105 -2.75 8.87 -7.75
CA ALA A 105 -3.71 8.82 -6.64
C ALA A 105 -4.36 10.18 -6.41
N ARG A 106 -3.59 11.28 -6.53
CA ARG A 106 -4.11 12.64 -6.47
C ARG A 106 -5.08 12.92 -7.62
N SER A 107 -4.68 12.58 -8.85
CA SER A 107 -5.50 12.74 -10.05
C SER A 107 -6.79 11.91 -10.00
N ALA A 108 -6.75 10.76 -9.31
CA ALA A 108 -7.91 9.93 -9.03
C ALA A 108 -8.77 10.43 -7.86
N GLY A 109 -8.37 11.50 -7.16
CA GLY A 109 -9.15 12.08 -6.06
C GLY A 109 -9.14 11.22 -4.78
N ALA A 110 -8.07 10.48 -4.52
CA ALA A 110 -7.97 9.64 -3.34
C ALA A 110 -8.02 10.46 -2.04
N GLY A 111 -8.77 9.95 -1.05
CA GLY A 111 -8.76 10.46 0.33
C GLY A 111 -7.74 9.75 1.22
N LEU A 112 -7.29 8.55 0.82
CA LEU A 112 -6.25 7.76 1.48
C LEU A 112 -5.41 7.04 0.43
N LEU A 113 -4.10 7.03 0.60
CA LEU A 113 -3.16 6.18 -0.13
C LEU A 113 -2.66 5.08 0.80
N LEU A 114 -2.99 3.83 0.50
CA LEU A 114 -2.51 2.64 1.22
C LEU A 114 -1.40 1.96 0.41
N SER A 115 -0.18 1.92 0.97
CA SER A 115 0.94 1.17 0.43
C SER A 115 1.25 -0.04 1.31
N ILE A 116 1.35 -1.22 0.70
CA ILE A 116 1.85 -2.44 1.35
C ILE A 116 3.30 -2.71 0.91
N ASN A 117 4.17 -3.04 1.86
CA ASN A 117 5.61 -2.97 1.64
C ASN A 117 6.33 -4.18 2.25
N ALA A 118 7.36 -4.64 1.56
CA ALA A 118 8.39 -5.54 2.08
C ALA A 118 9.74 -4.83 1.88
N SER A 119 9.92 -3.73 2.62
CA SER A 119 11.13 -2.90 2.55
C SER A 119 12.17 -3.47 3.50
N PRO A 120 13.34 -3.91 3.01
CA PRO A 120 14.38 -4.45 3.87
C PRO A 120 14.95 -3.35 4.77
N TYR A 121 15.40 -3.74 5.94
CA TYR A 121 16.14 -2.91 6.87
C TYR A 121 17.49 -2.55 6.27
N GLU A 122 17.78 -1.25 6.23
CA GLU A 122 19.10 -0.72 5.96
C GLU A 122 19.49 0.19 7.12
N ARG A 123 20.71 0.00 7.65
CA ARG A 123 21.22 0.83 8.74
C ARG A 123 21.46 2.25 8.23
N ASP A 124 20.74 3.21 8.79
CA ASP A 124 20.94 4.62 8.51
C ASP A 124 20.81 5.48 9.78
N LYS A 125 21.49 6.62 9.82
CA LYS A 125 21.40 7.59 10.91
C LYS A 125 20.16 8.49 10.79
N ASP A 126 19.63 8.62 9.58
CA ASP A 126 18.47 9.46 9.27
C ASP A 126 17.18 8.61 9.12
N ASP A 127 16.01 9.24 9.19
CA ASP A 127 14.70 8.59 9.07
C ASP A 127 14.19 8.64 7.63
N THR A 128 14.89 7.93 6.75
CA THR A 128 14.62 7.90 5.31
C THR A 128 13.19 7.47 4.98
N ARG A 129 12.63 6.54 5.77
CA ARG A 129 11.26 6.06 5.63
C ARG A 129 10.25 7.15 5.95
N LEU A 130 10.42 7.85 7.07
CA LEU A 130 9.52 8.95 7.41
C LEU A 130 9.58 10.06 6.37
N ASP A 131 10.77 10.46 5.93
CA ASP A 131 10.94 11.52 4.93
C ASP A 131 10.27 11.15 3.60
N LEU A 132 10.42 9.90 3.16
CA LEU A 132 9.73 9.37 1.99
C LEU A 132 8.21 9.47 2.15
N VAL A 133 7.66 8.93 3.25
CA VAL A 133 6.22 8.84 3.46
C VAL A 133 5.60 10.23 3.60
N ARG A 134 6.27 11.17 4.29
CA ARG A 134 5.85 12.59 4.38
C ARG A 134 5.79 13.23 2.99
N LYS A 135 6.85 13.10 2.18
CA LYS A 135 6.90 13.65 0.83
C LYS A 135 5.77 13.09 -0.03
N ARG A 136 5.52 11.78 0.02
CA ARG A 136 4.49 11.14 -0.82
C ARG A 136 3.07 11.47 -0.39
N ALA A 137 2.80 11.66 0.90
CA ALA A 137 1.50 12.12 1.37
C ALA A 137 1.17 13.53 0.88
N GLN A 138 2.15 14.44 0.95
CA GLN A 138 2.02 15.80 0.42
C GLN A 138 1.83 15.81 -1.10
N GLU A 139 2.56 14.97 -1.82
CA GLU A 139 2.46 14.83 -3.28
C GLU A 139 1.12 14.25 -3.73
N ALA A 140 0.64 13.20 -3.06
CA ALA A 140 -0.69 12.62 -3.29
C ALA A 140 -1.81 13.56 -2.83
N GLY A 141 -1.52 14.48 -1.90
CA GLY A 141 -2.50 15.39 -1.30
C GLY A 141 -3.51 14.69 -0.40
N CYS A 142 -3.15 13.54 0.17
CA CYS A 142 -4.02 12.74 1.03
C CYS A 142 -3.22 12.01 2.12
N THR A 143 -3.92 11.55 3.15
CA THR A 143 -3.35 10.69 4.19
C THR A 143 -2.70 9.47 3.54
N THR A 144 -1.52 9.07 4.00
CA THR A 144 -0.80 7.90 3.48
C THR A 144 -0.52 6.91 4.60
N ALA A 145 -0.99 5.69 4.42
CA ALA A 145 -0.70 4.54 5.27
C ALA A 145 0.35 3.63 4.62
N TYR A 146 1.51 3.51 5.27
CA TYR A 146 2.62 2.67 4.87
C TYR A 146 2.67 1.43 5.79
N LEU A 147 2.19 0.28 5.30
CA LEU A 147 2.24 -0.99 6.02
C LEU A 147 3.46 -1.78 5.58
N ALA A 148 4.32 -2.16 6.52
CA ALA A 148 5.59 -2.83 6.24
C ALA A 148 5.68 -4.20 6.91
N MET A 149 6.24 -5.15 6.16
CA MET A 149 6.59 -6.49 6.65
C MET A 149 7.63 -6.40 7.77
N ILE A 150 7.60 -7.40 8.63
CA ILE A 150 8.59 -7.65 9.67
C ILE A 150 9.09 -9.10 9.58
N GLY A 151 10.35 -9.32 9.95
CA GLY A 151 10.94 -10.66 10.14
C GLY A 151 12.25 -10.83 9.38
N GLY A 152 12.81 -12.04 9.41
CA GLY A 152 14.00 -12.38 8.64
C GLY A 152 13.68 -13.30 7.46
N GLN A 153 14.33 -13.07 6.32
CA GLN A 153 14.34 -13.98 5.17
C GLN A 153 15.75 -14.06 4.60
N ASP A 154 16.39 -15.22 4.79
CA ASP A 154 17.78 -15.45 4.39
C ASP A 154 18.73 -14.35 4.91
N GLU A 155 19.30 -13.53 4.03
CA GLU A 155 20.21 -12.43 4.39
C GLU A 155 19.50 -11.11 4.73
N LEU A 156 18.19 -11.03 4.48
CA LEU A 156 17.40 -9.82 4.67
C LEU A 156 16.67 -9.83 6.00
N VAL A 157 16.61 -8.65 6.61
CA VAL A 157 15.79 -8.34 7.77
C VAL A 157 14.76 -7.30 7.34
N PHE A 158 13.52 -7.44 7.81
CA PHE A 158 12.45 -6.48 7.64
C PHE A 158 12.10 -5.94 9.03
N ASP A 159 12.20 -4.63 9.21
CA ASP A 159 12.08 -3.96 10.50
C ASP A 159 10.63 -3.64 10.90
N GLY A 160 9.66 -3.83 10.00
CA GLY A 160 8.31 -3.32 10.24
C GLY A 160 8.30 -1.81 10.12
N ASP A 161 8.13 -1.10 11.25
CA ASP A 161 8.09 0.37 11.26
C ASP A 161 7.02 0.96 10.34
N SER A 162 5.81 0.40 10.42
CA SER A 162 4.65 0.90 9.67
C SER A 162 4.27 2.31 10.14
N ILE A 163 3.94 3.22 9.21
CA ILE A 163 3.70 4.63 9.51
C ILE A 163 2.41 5.10 8.82
N VAL A 164 1.63 5.91 9.51
CA VAL A 164 0.53 6.68 8.91
C VAL A 164 0.83 8.15 9.08
N VAL A 165 0.81 8.91 7.98
CA VAL A 165 0.98 10.36 7.99
C VAL A 165 -0.24 11.03 7.34
N ASP A 166 -0.58 12.22 7.81
CA ASP A 166 -1.60 13.05 7.17
C ASP A 166 -1.09 13.68 5.86
N LYS A 167 -1.98 14.40 5.17
CA LYS A 167 -1.66 15.06 3.89
C LYS A 167 -0.67 16.23 4.05
N GLU A 168 -0.52 16.79 5.25
CA GLU A 168 0.48 17.80 5.58
C GLU A 168 1.85 17.17 5.89
N GLY A 169 1.89 15.85 6.09
CA GLY A 169 3.08 15.09 6.43
C GLY A 169 3.32 14.99 7.93
N GLU A 170 2.33 15.23 8.78
CA GLU A 170 2.44 14.96 10.22
C GLU A 170 2.14 13.49 10.52
N VAL A 171 2.86 12.92 11.49
CA VAL A 171 2.70 11.51 11.86
C VAL A 171 1.44 11.34 12.69
N ILE A 172 0.51 10.53 12.20
CA ILE A 172 -0.69 10.11 12.93
C ILE A 172 -0.36 8.89 13.81
N ALA A 173 0.30 7.89 13.23
CA ALA A 173 0.64 6.65 13.93
C ALA A 173 1.96 6.07 13.43
N ARG A 174 2.67 5.36 14.32
CA ARG A 174 3.91 4.64 13.99
C ARG A 174 4.02 3.37 14.81
N ALA A 175 4.20 2.24 14.14
CA ALA A 175 4.38 0.92 14.74
C ALA A 175 5.82 0.74 15.24
N PRO A 176 6.05 -0.11 16.24
CA PRO A 176 7.41 -0.44 16.69
C PRO A 176 8.24 -1.12 15.60
N GLN A 177 9.55 -0.89 15.64
CA GLN A 177 10.53 -1.66 14.88
C GLN A 177 10.68 -3.07 15.49
N PHE A 178 10.90 -4.08 14.65
CA PHE A 178 11.20 -5.46 15.03
C PHE A 178 10.18 -6.12 15.99
N SER A 179 8.92 -5.66 16.01
CA SER A 179 7.82 -6.33 16.71
C SER A 179 6.59 -6.57 15.82
N GLU A 180 6.06 -7.80 15.87
CA GLU A 180 4.80 -8.15 15.19
C GLU A 180 3.62 -7.50 15.92
N GLY A 181 2.67 -6.95 15.16
CA GLY A 181 1.49 -6.34 15.75
C GLY A 181 0.51 -5.76 14.74
N SER A 182 -0.51 -5.11 15.27
CA SER A 182 -1.54 -4.40 14.50
C SER A 182 -1.63 -2.96 14.95
N VAL A 183 -1.70 -2.03 13.98
CA VAL A 183 -2.09 -0.64 14.24
C VAL A 183 -3.56 -0.50 13.86
N ILE A 184 -4.39 -0.14 14.84
CA ILE A 184 -5.81 0.16 14.63
C ILE A 184 -6.00 1.64 14.96
N LEU A 185 -6.60 2.38 14.03
CA LEU A 185 -6.80 3.81 14.14
C LEU A 185 -8.06 4.26 13.41
N ASP A 186 -8.67 5.31 13.93
CA ASP A 186 -9.78 6.03 13.31
C ASP A 186 -9.22 7.21 12.53
N LEU A 187 -9.68 7.40 11.29
CA LEU A 187 -9.23 8.47 10.41
C LEU A 187 -10.42 9.30 9.94
N GLU A 188 -10.32 10.61 10.09
CA GLU A 188 -11.21 11.56 9.42
C GLU A 188 -10.67 11.85 8.01
N LEU A 189 -11.35 11.34 6.99
CA LEU A 189 -10.91 11.39 5.59
C LEU A 189 -11.93 12.14 4.73
N PRO A 190 -11.49 12.80 3.64
CA PRO A 190 -12.40 13.53 2.77
C PRO A 190 -13.32 12.57 2.01
N ALA A 191 -14.61 12.90 1.96
CA ALA A 191 -15.59 12.20 1.14
C ALA A 191 -15.19 12.23 -0.34
N ALA A 192 -15.37 11.10 -1.01
CA ALA A 192 -15.14 10.98 -2.44
C ALA A 192 -16.12 11.82 -3.27
N GLY A 193 -15.74 12.12 -4.51
CA GLY A 193 -16.62 12.75 -5.48
C GLY A 193 -17.84 11.86 -5.80
N ALA A 194 -18.96 12.50 -6.15
CA ALA A 194 -20.20 11.81 -6.50
C ALA A 194 -20.01 10.83 -7.68
N GLU A 195 -19.19 11.19 -8.65
CA GLU A 195 -18.81 10.33 -9.76
C GLU A 195 -17.49 9.61 -9.45
N ALA A 196 -17.44 8.30 -9.73
CA ALA A 196 -16.23 7.52 -9.60
C ALA A 196 -15.18 7.99 -10.63
N PRO A 197 -13.91 8.17 -10.22
CA PRO A 197 -12.84 8.56 -11.13
C PRO A 197 -12.66 7.48 -12.21
N SER A 198 -12.37 7.89 -13.43
CA SER A 198 -12.16 6.99 -14.56
C SER A 198 -11.22 7.60 -15.60
N GLY A 199 -10.75 6.76 -16.53
CA GLY A 199 -9.86 7.18 -17.60
C GLY A 199 -8.40 6.86 -17.33
N VAL A 200 -7.52 7.60 -18.00
CA VAL A 200 -6.07 7.44 -17.92
C VAL A 200 -5.48 8.69 -17.29
N VAL A 201 -4.65 8.49 -16.26
CA VAL A 201 -3.98 9.55 -15.50
C VAL A 201 -2.46 9.43 -15.66
N ASP A 202 -1.72 10.10 -14.80
CA ASP A 202 -0.26 10.18 -14.75
C ASP A 202 0.44 8.87 -15.18
N ASP A 203 1.51 9.01 -15.96
CA ASP A 203 2.29 7.91 -16.56
C ASP A 203 1.49 6.88 -17.38
N GLY A 204 0.29 7.28 -17.82
CA GLY A 204 -0.58 6.43 -18.61
C GLY A 204 -1.31 5.36 -17.80
N LEU A 205 -1.39 5.52 -16.48
CA LEU A 205 -2.08 4.58 -15.60
C LEU A 205 -3.59 4.66 -15.82
N ARG A 206 -4.21 3.52 -16.15
CA ARG A 206 -5.68 3.41 -16.23
C ARG A 206 -6.25 3.34 -14.83
N ILE A 207 -7.19 4.20 -14.49
CA ILE A 207 -7.93 4.08 -13.23
C ILE A 207 -8.75 2.78 -13.25
N ASP A 208 -8.56 1.96 -12.22
CA ASP A 208 -9.34 0.76 -11.96
C ASP A 208 -10.09 0.97 -10.66
N HIS A 209 -11.34 1.41 -10.75
CA HIS A 209 -12.15 1.83 -9.61
C HIS A 209 -13.25 0.80 -9.31
N VAL A 210 -13.33 0.37 -8.06
CA VAL A 210 -14.37 -0.54 -7.58
C VAL A 210 -15.05 0.06 -6.36
N VAL A 211 -16.39 0.11 -6.38
CA VAL A 211 -17.20 0.52 -5.23
C VAL A 211 -17.58 -0.70 -4.40
N LEU A 212 -17.07 -0.78 -3.16
CA LEU A 212 -17.44 -1.83 -2.20
C LEU A 212 -18.62 -1.42 -1.33
N SER A 213 -18.58 -0.18 -0.83
CA SER A 213 -19.67 0.43 -0.09
C SER A 213 -19.71 1.93 -0.37
N ASP A 214 -20.91 2.43 -0.60
CA ASP A 214 -21.19 3.84 -0.82
C ASP A 214 -21.93 4.42 0.39
N GLY A 215 -21.77 5.71 0.62
CA GLY A 215 -22.29 6.40 1.79
C GLY A 215 -21.34 6.36 3.00
N PRO A 216 -21.18 7.50 3.71
CA PRO A 216 -20.29 7.58 4.85
C PRO A 216 -20.79 6.73 6.02
N LEU A 217 -19.87 6.33 6.90
CA LEU A 217 -20.23 5.82 8.21
C LEU A 217 -21.05 6.88 8.97
N ASP A 218 -21.96 6.43 9.83
CA ASP A 218 -22.59 7.32 10.80
C ASP A 218 -21.49 7.97 11.66
N ALA A 219 -21.64 9.26 11.96
CA ALA A 219 -20.65 9.97 12.76
C ALA A 219 -20.49 9.32 14.14
N TYR A 220 -19.25 9.04 14.53
CA TYR A 220 -18.87 8.51 15.83
C TYR A 220 -17.69 9.31 16.40
N GLU A 221 -17.49 9.23 17.72
CA GLU A 221 -16.32 9.83 18.38
C GLU A 221 -15.11 8.93 18.13
N PRO A 222 -13.99 9.44 17.57
CA PRO A 222 -12.79 8.64 17.36
C PRO A 222 -12.26 8.09 18.69
N GLU A 223 -12.09 6.77 18.78
CA GLU A 223 -11.64 6.08 20.00
C GLU A 223 -10.18 5.61 19.86
N LEU A 224 -9.69 5.44 18.64
CA LEU A 224 -8.41 4.83 18.33
C LEU A 224 -7.49 5.83 17.62
N ALA A 225 -6.63 6.52 18.38
CA ALA A 225 -5.71 7.51 17.80
C ALA A 225 -4.54 6.90 17.00
N GLY A 226 -4.34 5.59 17.09
CA GLY A 226 -3.08 4.95 16.68
C GLY A 226 -1.96 5.27 17.68
N GLY A 227 -1.14 4.27 17.99
CA GLY A 227 0.02 4.48 18.86
C GLY A 227 1.16 5.19 18.13
N TYR A 228 2.01 5.87 18.89
CA TYR A 228 3.31 6.34 18.43
C TYR A 228 4.39 5.57 19.19
N ALA A 229 5.05 4.63 18.51
CA ALA A 229 6.24 3.99 19.04
C ALA A 229 7.44 4.91 18.88
N GLU A 230 8.23 5.09 19.96
CA GLU A 230 9.55 5.72 19.85
C GLU A 230 10.46 4.84 18.99
N ARG A 231 11.29 5.49 18.18
CA ARG A 231 12.29 4.80 17.36
C ARG A 231 13.39 4.27 18.27
N LEU A 232 13.91 3.08 17.96
CA LEU A 232 15.05 2.50 18.67
C LEU A 232 16.29 3.38 18.46
N ASP A 233 17.18 3.40 19.44
CA ASP A 233 18.49 4.02 19.24
C ASP A 233 19.40 3.17 18.33
N ASP A 234 20.47 3.76 17.80
CA ASP A 234 21.36 3.10 16.83
C ASP A 234 21.88 1.74 17.31
N ASP A 235 22.17 1.58 18.62
CA ASP A 235 22.73 0.35 19.15
C ASP A 235 21.62 -0.70 19.31
N GLU A 236 20.46 -0.31 19.86
CA GLU A 236 19.29 -1.17 20.03
C GLU A 236 18.72 -1.65 18.69
N GLU A 237 18.71 -0.79 17.68
CA GLU A 237 18.31 -1.13 16.30
C GLU A 237 19.22 -2.22 15.72
N VAL A 238 20.54 -2.07 15.87
CA VAL A 238 21.51 -3.07 15.38
C VAL A 238 21.37 -4.39 16.12
N TYR A 239 21.20 -4.38 17.45
CA TYR A 239 21.02 -5.62 18.20
C TYR A 239 19.72 -6.33 17.87
N SER A 240 18.65 -5.59 17.57
CA SER A 240 17.34 -6.15 17.22
C SER A 240 17.32 -6.74 15.81
N ALA A 241 18.23 -6.29 14.94
CA ALA A 241 18.38 -6.81 13.59
C ALA A 241 19.26 -8.08 13.47
N LEU A 242 19.93 -8.51 14.57
CA LEU A 242 20.78 -9.71 14.62
C LEU A 242 20.00 -10.97 15.03
#